data_AF-A0A1A6B0P3-F1
#
_entry.id   AF-A0A1A6B0P3-F1
#
_cell.length_a   1.000
_cell.length_b   1.000
_cell.length_c   1.000
_cell.angle_alpha   90.00
_cell.angle_beta   90.00
_cell.angle_gamma   90.00
#
_symmetry.space_group_name_H-M   'P 1'
#
loop_
_entity.id
_entity.type
_entity.pdbx_description
1 polymer ?
#
loop_
_entity_poly.entity_id
_entity_poly.type
_entity_poly.pdbx_seq_one_letter_code
_entity_poly.pdbx_strand_id
1 'polypeptide(L)'
;MNRKKGFTLIEIMIVVSIIGLLSIILVPKVGALKLQSKNNSVSTNVLLVRTYLENRCAKDSSAYKTAVNQNQTKDQALTVILNNIETDMNSNFSGSNSLINPFNSSKSITKDLSGNSSVLLSDSSNALPKDNEIASDSTLPSGENKKGNVVVVVYGSTQDKVGGYALYGIDNTGKIVNPYIIKFKASTVINENTNTDSDMETNVNKVINYIRIDAIRRIIMGVPENKIYEVIQEPLYKGLCNKFTPGNASNHIVNPYYLNKDAIDDDGYHTNGDPGINRDYSIIVNANPSDYSNIDSKYSDHPGTVVAYMSKNPMGYVVYGVDKSGKTVYKKPINLSTEVTGDMTAVLKNNVNSVASILKNNLAANVKLAEDNYPWDTYHRTTELQSLAKSQLQQLNLKNSYIPDWTGTRTDTYNFDKDNGNSLVIELTPGNYVTDYKGTVIVDVLSDAKGYEVYGIDYTGSKYDYTKLESSSS
;
A
#
# COMPACT_ATOMS: atom_id res chain seq x y z
N MET A 1 -61.06 -45.02 6.65
CA MET A 1 -60.31 -44.71 5.40
C MET A 1 -60.78 -43.37 4.85
N ASN A 2 -60.03 -42.29 5.08
CA ASN A 2 -60.34 -40.99 4.49
C ASN A 2 -59.90 -40.98 3.03
N ARG A 3 -60.85 -40.95 2.10
CA ARG A 3 -60.56 -40.82 0.66
C ARG A 3 -59.97 -39.43 0.43
N LYS A 4 -58.67 -39.35 0.11
CA LYS A 4 -58.04 -38.12 -0.36
C LYS A 4 -58.73 -37.74 -1.68
N LYS A 5 -59.33 -36.56 -1.75
CA LYS A 5 -59.91 -36.02 -2.99
C LYS A 5 -58.75 -35.86 -3.99
N GLY A 6 -58.78 -36.64 -5.07
CA GLY A 6 -57.82 -36.50 -6.16
C GLY A 6 -58.08 -35.22 -6.93
N PHE A 7 -57.02 -34.57 -7.41
CA PHE A 7 -57.11 -33.43 -8.32
C PHE A 7 -57.91 -33.83 -9.56
N THR A 8 -58.81 -32.96 -9.99
CA THR A 8 -59.58 -33.22 -11.21
C THR A 8 -58.71 -33.01 -12.43
N LEU A 9 -58.96 -33.79 -13.48
CA LEU A 9 -58.20 -33.69 -14.73
C LEU A 9 -58.29 -32.27 -15.34
N ILE A 10 -59.45 -31.63 -15.22
CA ILE A 10 -59.67 -30.26 -15.70
C ILE A 10 -58.85 -29.22 -14.93
N GLU A 11 -58.69 -29.39 -13.62
CA GLU A 11 -57.90 -28.50 -12.77
C GLU A 11 -56.41 -28.55 -13.16
N ILE A 12 -55.91 -29.75 -13.48
CA ILE A 12 -54.55 -29.92 -14.01
C ILE A 12 -54.42 -29.26 -15.40
N MET A 13 -55.40 -29.41 -16.27
CA MET A 13 -55.36 -28.83 -17.63
C MET A 13 -55.31 -27.29 -17.60
N ILE A 14 -56.07 -26.65 -16.71
CA ILE A 14 -56.06 -25.19 -16.57
C ILE A 14 -54.70 -24.71 -16.05
N VAL A 15 -54.15 -25.36 -15.01
CA VAL A 15 -52.86 -24.99 -14.44
C VAL A 15 -51.74 -25.11 -15.47
N VAL A 16 -51.70 -26.23 -16.22
CA VAL A 16 -50.71 -26.43 -17.29
C VAL A 16 -50.87 -25.38 -18.40
N SER A 17 -52.10 -25.02 -18.75
CA SER A 17 -52.37 -23.99 -19.77
C SER A 17 -51.87 -22.61 -19.34
N ILE A 18 -52.08 -22.22 -18.08
CA ILE A 18 -51.60 -20.94 -17.53
C ILE A 18 -50.07 -20.92 -17.50
N ILE A 19 -49.43 -21.99 -17.03
CA ILE A 19 -47.96 -22.11 -17.01
C ILE A 19 -47.41 -22.05 -18.44
N GLY A 20 -48.06 -22.70 -19.40
CA GLY A 20 -47.70 -22.66 -20.81
C GLY A 20 -47.74 -21.24 -21.38
N LEU A 21 -48.82 -20.51 -21.14
CA LEU A 21 -48.97 -19.13 -21.61
C LEU A 21 -47.93 -18.20 -20.99
N LEU A 22 -47.69 -18.29 -19.68
CA LEU A 22 -46.68 -17.48 -19.00
C LEU A 22 -45.26 -17.79 -19.50
N SER A 23 -44.96 -19.05 -19.78
CA SER A 23 -43.65 -19.49 -20.28
C SER A 23 -43.34 -18.89 -21.66
N ILE A 24 -44.33 -18.83 -22.56
CA ILE A 24 -44.16 -18.27 -23.91
C ILE A 24 -43.74 -16.80 -23.87
N ILE A 25 -44.30 -16.02 -22.94
CA ILE A 25 -43.99 -14.59 -22.81
C ILE A 25 -42.62 -14.37 -22.12
N LEU A 26 -42.27 -15.22 -21.15
CA LEU A 26 -41.10 -15.00 -20.29
C LEU A 26 -39.78 -15.45 -20.95
N VAL A 27 -39.78 -16.54 -21.72
CA VAL A 27 -38.55 -17.15 -22.27
C VAL A 27 -37.70 -16.19 -23.11
N PRO A 28 -38.26 -15.43 -24.08
CA PRO A 28 -37.46 -14.48 -24.86
C PRO A 28 -36.80 -13.38 -24.01
N LYS A 29 -37.50 -12.89 -22.97
CA LYS A 29 -36.98 -11.85 -22.06
C LYS A 29 -35.82 -12.38 -21.22
N VAL A 30 -35.93 -13.60 -20.68
CA VAL A 30 -34.86 -14.23 -19.90
C VAL A 30 -33.61 -14.43 -20.76
N GLY A 31 -33.77 -14.77 -22.04
CA GLY A 31 -32.65 -14.88 -22.99
C GLY A 31 -31.89 -13.56 -23.16
N ALA A 32 -32.61 -12.46 -23.39
CA ALA A 32 -32.01 -11.13 -23.52
C ALA A 32 -31.32 -10.66 -22.23
N LEU A 33 -31.96 -10.86 -21.06
CA LEU A 33 -31.38 -10.51 -19.76
C LEU A 33 -30.11 -11.31 -19.45
N LYS A 34 -30.09 -12.61 -19.80
CA LYS A 34 -28.89 -13.46 -19.65
C LYS A 34 -27.76 -12.92 -20.53
N LEU A 35 -28.05 -12.54 -21.76
CA LEU A 35 -27.08 -12.00 -22.71
C LEU A 35 -26.49 -10.67 -22.22
N GLN A 36 -27.35 -9.76 -21.76
CA GLN A 36 -26.94 -8.50 -21.15
C GLN A 36 -26.07 -8.72 -19.91
N SER A 37 -26.45 -9.67 -19.05
CA SER A 37 -25.66 -10.01 -17.85
C SER A 37 -24.28 -10.55 -18.22
N LYS A 38 -24.18 -11.35 -19.29
CA LYS A 38 -22.88 -11.81 -19.81
C LYS A 38 -22.03 -10.65 -20.33
N ASN A 39 -22.60 -9.73 -21.12
CA ASN A 39 -21.89 -8.54 -21.62
C ASN A 39 -21.42 -7.63 -20.46
N ASN A 40 -22.24 -7.47 -19.42
CA ASN A 40 -21.84 -6.73 -18.21
C ASN A 40 -20.66 -7.42 -17.50
N SER A 41 -20.66 -8.75 -17.44
CA SER A 41 -19.55 -9.52 -16.86
C SER A 41 -18.24 -9.32 -17.64
N VAL A 42 -18.29 -9.24 -18.98
CA VAL A 42 -17.13 -8.85 -19.79
C VAL A 42 -16.63 -7.46 -19.40
N SER A 43 -17.53 -6.49 -19.24
CA SER A 43 -17.18 -5.13 -18.83
C SER A 43 -16.49 -5.10 -17.46
N THR A 44 -16.97 -5.90 -16.50
CA THR A 44 -16.33 -6.06 -15.19
C THR A 44 -14.93 -6.65 -15.32
N ASN A 45 -14.75 -7.72 -16.12
CA ASN A 45 -13.44 -8.32 -16.34
C ASN A 45 -12.45 -7.31 -16.96
N VAL A 46 -12.91 -6.48 -17.91
CA VAL A 46 -12.08 -5.40 -18.50
C VAL A 46 -11.61 -4.43 -17.42
N LEU A 47 -12.49 -3.99 -16.51
CA LEU A 47 -12.12 -3.05 -15.43
C LEU A 47 -11.13 -3.65 -14.42
N LEU A 48 -11.26 -4.95 -14.11
CA LEU A 48 -10.32 -5.66 -13.25
C LEU A 48 -8.93 -5.76 -13.90
N VAL A 49 -8.89 -6.14 -15.18
CA VAL A 49 -7.65 -6.18 -15.96
C VAL A 49 -7.04 -4.78 -16.09
N ARG A 50 -7.87 -3.75 -16.29
CA ARG A 50 -7.43 -2.35 -16.34
C ARG A 50 -6.70 -1.96 -15.07
N THR A 51 -7.33 -2.15 -13.92
CA THR A 51 -6.75 -1.83 -12.61
C THR A 51 -5.42 -2.55 -12.41
N TYR A 52 -5.36 -3.84 -12.79
CA TYR A 52 -4.12 -4.62 -12.74
C TYR A 52 -3.01 -4.01 -13.63
N LEU A 53 -3.32 -3.65 -14.87
CA LEU A 53 -2.35 -3.09 -15.81
C LEU A 53 -1.91 -1.66 -15.42
N GLU A 54 -2.81 -0.84 -14.86
CA GLU A 54 -2.47 0.49 -14.34
C GLU A 54 -1.48 0.41 -13.18
N ASN A 55 -1.62 -0.58 -12.30
CA ASN A 55 -0.65 -0.81 -11.21
C ASN A 55 0.69 -1.35 -11.74
N ARG A 56 0.68 -2.06 -12.87
CA ARG A 56 1.87 -2.67 -13.46
C ARG A 56 2.65 -1.75 -14.40
N CYS A 57 2.01 -0.75 -15.00
CA CYS A 57 2.56 0.01 -16.13
C CYS A 57 3.97 0.58 -15.90
N ALA A 58 4.34 0.93 -14.67
CA ALA A 58 5.69 1.40 -14.32
C ALA A 58 6.74 0.26 -14.37
N LYS A 59 6.40 -0.92 -13.85
CA LYS A 59 7.26 -2.11 -13.87
C LYS A 59 7.56 -2.53 -15.31
N ASP A 60 6.54 -2.59 -16.15
CA ASP A 60 6.69 -3.00 -17.55
C ASP A 60 7.39 -1.93 -18.39
N SER A 61 7.17 -0.64 -18.09
CA SER A 61 7.96 0.43 -18.70
C SER A 61 9.45 0.28 -18.42
N SER A 62 9.82 -0.12 -17.19
CA SER A 62 11.22 -0.36 -16.83
C SER A 62 11.76 -1.59 -17.55
N ALA A 63 11.01 -2.70 -17.57
CA ALA A 63 11.41 -3.92 -18.25
C ALA A 63 11.63 -3.70 -19.76
N TYR A 64 10.77 -2.91 -20.40
CA TYR A 64 10.93 -2.51 -21.80
C TYR A 64 12.25 -1.77 -22.03
N LYS A 65 12.53 -0.76 -21.20
CA LYS A 65 13.77 0.03 -21.29
C LYS A 65 15.00 -0.83 -21.06
N THR A 66 15.00 -1.70 -20.05
CA THR A 66 16.12 -2.63 -19.78
C THR A 66 16.40 -3.53 -20.97
N ALA A 67 15.36 -4.08 -21.60
CA ALA A 67 15.51 -4.90 -22.80
C ALA A 67 16.14 -4.11 -23.96
N VAL A 68 15.67 -2.87 -24.20
CA VAL A 68 16.24 -1.99 -25.23
C VAL A 68 17.70 -1.64 -24.93
N ASN A 69 18.05 -1.33 -23.67
CA ASN A 69 19.42 -1.03 -23.25
C ASN A 69 20.36 -2.24 -23.39
N GLN A 70 19.83 -3.45 -23.32
CA GLN A 70 20.55 -4.70 -23.57
C GLN A 70 20.66 -5.04 -25.07
N ASN A 71 20.36 -4.08 -25.96
CA ASN A 71 20.35 -4.26 -27.41
C ASN A 71 19.38 -5.36 -27.89
N GLN A 72 18.33 -5.67 -27.12
CA GLN A 72 17.27 -6.55 -27.61
C GLN A 72 16.45 -5.84 -28.69
N THR A 73 15.97 -6.60 -29.66
CA THR A 73 15.01 -6.10 -30.65
C THR A 73 13.70 -5.71 -29.97
N LYS A 74 12.92 -4.83 -30.63
CA LYS A 74 11.60 -4.41 -30.14
C LYS A 74 10.69 -5.60 -29.83
N ASP A 75 10.69 -6.60 -30.71
CA ASP A 75 9.83 -7.77 -30.57
C ASP A 75 10.26 -8.67 -29.40
N GLN A 76 11.57 -8.80 -29.17
CA GLN A 76 12.10 -9.49 -27.99
C GLN A 76 11.70 -8.77 -26.69
N ALA A 77 11.81 -7.44 -26.65
CA ALA A 77 11.41 -6.63 -25.49
C ALA A 77 9.91 -6.77 -25.19
N LEU A 78 9.07 -6.78 -26.23
CA LEU A 78 7.62 -6.98 -26.08
C LEU A 78 7.26 -8.39 -25.61
N THR A 79 7.94 -9.41 -26.15
CA THR A 79 7.77 -10.80 -25.73
C THR A 79 8.07 -10.98 -24.24
N VAL A 80 9.11 -10.33 -23.72
CA VAL A 80 9.44 -10.35 -22.27
C VAL A 80 8.29 -9.79 -21.44
N ILE A 81 7.74 -8.64 -21.83
CA ILE A 81 6.62 -8.01 -21.12
C ILE A 81 5.39 -8.91 -21.18
N LEU A 82 5.08 -9.45 -22.35
CA LEU A 82 3.91 -10.31 -22.56
C LEU A 82 3.98 -11.58 -21.68
N ASN A 83 5.15 -12.22 -21.60
CA ASN A 83 5.39 -13.38 -20.73
C ASN A 83 5.24 -13.04 -19.25
N ASN A 84 5.74 -11.87 -18.84
CA ASN A 84 5.62 -11.40 -17.46
C ASN A 84 4.16 -11.09 -17.10
N ILE A 85 3.39 -10.50 -18.01
CA ILE A 85 1.96 -10.26 -17.83
C ILE A 85 1.22 -11.60 -17.69
N GLU A 86 1.47 -12.55 -18.59
CA GLU A 86 0.84 -13.87 -18.56
C GLU A 86 1.10 -14.60 -17.24
N THR A 87 2.35 -14.62 -16.79
CA THR A 87 2.76 -15.27 -15.54
C THR A 87 2.10 -14.62 -14.33
N ASP A 88 2.21 -13.29 -14.22
CA ASP A 88 1.69 -12.56 -13.06
C ASP A 88 0.16 -12.55 -13.04
N MET A 89 -0.52 -12.50 -14.19
CA MET A 89 -1.98 -12.60 -14.26
C MET A 89 -2.48 -14.00 -13.90
N ASN A 90 -1.83 -15.07 -14.38
CA ASN A 90 -2.21 -16.43 -14.00
C ASN A 90 -2.06 -16.67 -12.48
N SER A 91 -1.09 -16.00 -11.85
CA SER A 91 -0.95 -16.02 -10.38
C SER A 91 -2.06 -15.22 -9.68
N ASN A 92 -2.27 -13.96 -10.08
CA ASN A 92 -3.20 -13.04 -9.41
C ASN A 92 -4.69 -13.37 -9.64
N PHE A 93 -5.04 -13.94 -10.80
CA PHE A 93 -6.41 -14.31 -11.18
C PHE A 93 -6.61 -15.83 -11.14
N SER A 94 -6.28 -16.45 -10.01
CA SER A 94 -6.43 -17.89 -9.76
C SER A 94 -7.52 -18.20 -8.73
N GLY A 95 -7.99 -19.45 -8.69
CA GLY A 95 -8.96 -19.93 -7.71
C GLY A 95 -10.30 -19.18 -7.76
N SER A 96 -10.70 -18.61 -6.61
CA SER A 96 -11.92 -17.81 -6.46
C SER A 96 -11.82 -16.42 -7.13
N ASN A 97 -10.60 -15.96 -7.43
CA ASN A 97 -10.35 -14.67 -8.08
C ASN A 97 -10.20 -14.80 -9.61
N SER A 98 -10.45 -15.97 -10.18
CA SER A 98 -10.31 -16.18 -11.62
C SER A 98 -11.28 -15.33 -12.43
N LEU A 99 -10.73 -14.68 -13.46
CA LEU A 99 -11.52 -14.05 -14.50
C LEU A 99 -12.19 -15.14 -15.32
N ILE A 100 -13.52 -15.14 -15.41
CA ILE A 100 -14.29 -16.16 -16.15
C ILE A 100 -14.88 -15.51 -17.41
N ASN A 101 -14.61 -16.10 -18.57
CA ASN A 101 -15.32 -15.73 -19.80
C ASN A 101 -16.80 -16.16 -19.68
N PRO A 102 -17.76 -15.23 -19.74
CA PRO A 102 -19.17 -15.54 -19.50
C PRO A 102 -19.84 -16.32 -20.64
N PHE A 103 -19.17 -16.50 -21.79
CA PHE A 103 -19.70 -17.18 -22.97
C PHE A 103 -19.20 -18.62 -23.15
N ASN A 104 -17.98 -18.94 -22.70
CA ASN A 104 -17.40 -20.28 -22.81
C ASN A 104 -16.90 -20.85 -21.46
N SER A 105 -17.04 -20.11 -20.36
CA SER A 105 -16.60 -20.48 -19.00
C SER A 105 -15.09 -20.70 -18.84
N SER A 106 -14.29 -20.31 -19.85
CA SER A 106 -12.83 -20.41 -19.78
C SER A 106 -12.28 -19.45 -18.72
N LYS A 107 -11.24 -19.90 -18.03
CA LYS A 107 -10.46 -19.12 -17.06
C LYS A 107 -9.04 -18.83 -17.56
N SER A 108 -8.69 -19.30 -18.76
CA SER A 108 -7.32 -19.20 -19.25
C SER A 108 -6.95 -17.76 -19.58
N ILE A 109 -5.68 -17.45 -19.32
CA ILE A 109 -5.01 -16.23 -19.74
C ILE A 109 -3.90 -16.70 -20.67
N THR A 110 -3.97 -16.33 -21.94
CA THR A 110 -3.13 -16.94 -22.97
C THR A 110 -2.78 -15.98 -24.08
N LYS A 111 -1.66 -16.27 -24.75
CA LYS A 111 -1.23 -15.62 -25.99
C LYS A 111 -1.81 -16.26 -27.25
N ASP A 112 -2.51 -17.40 -27.11
CA ASP A 112 -3.18 -18.05 -28.23
C ASP A 112 -4.47 -17.29 -28.61
N LEU A 113 -4.44 -16.67 -29.79
CA LEU A 113 -5.54 -15.87 -30.33
C LEU A 113 -6.72 -16.72 -30.88
N SER A 114 -6.70 -18.04 -30.69
CA SER A 114 -7.75 -18.98 -31.10
C SER A 114 -9.15 -18.75 -30.48
N GLY A 115 -9.24 -17.92 -29.43
CA GLY A 115 -10.50 -17.34 -28.93
C GLY A 115 -11.13 -18.01 -27.70
N ASN A 116 -10.61 -19.13 -27.22
CA ASN A 116 -11.18 -19.86 -26.07
C ASN A 116 -10.52 -19.52 -24.72
N SER A 117 -10.53 -18.24 -24.35
CA SER A 117 -9.91 -17.76 -23.11
C SER A 117 -10.75 -16.73 -22.38
N SER A 118 -10.32 -16.41 -21.16
CA SER A 118 -10.82 -15.25 -20.41
C SER A 118 -10.10 -13.98 -20.82
N VAL A 119 -8.76 -14.07 -20.90
CA VAL A 119 -7.91 -12.97 -21.35
C VAL A 119 -7.05 -13.44 -22.52
N LEU A 120 -6.99 -12.62 -23.58
CA LEU A 120 -6.10 -12.78 -24.72
C LEU A 120 -4.99 -11.74 -24.62
N LEU A 121 -3.75 -12.22 -24.74
CA LEU A 121 -2.56 -11.39 -24.70
C LEU A 121 -1.93 -11.38 -26.09
N SER A 122 -1.59 -10.20 -26.58
CA SER A 122 -0.80 -10.04 -27.81
C SER A 122 0.12 -8.84 -27.68
N ASP A 123 1.10 -8.76 -28.56
CA ASP A 123 1.92 -7.57 -28.74
C ASP A 123 1.75 -6.99 -30.14
N SER A 124 2.17 -5.74 -30.30
CA SER A 124 2.20 -5.07 -31.59
C SER A 124 3.45 -4.21 -31.69
N SER A 125 4.17 -4.36 -32.78
CA SER A 125 5.30 -3.51 -33.15
C SER A 125 4.87 -2.15 -33.68
N ASN A 126 3.56 -1.92 -33.89
CA ASN A 126 3.02 -0.63 -34.30
C ASN A 126 3.13 0.43 -33.19
N ALA A 127 2.76 1.66 -33.51
CA ALA A 127 2.60 2.70 -32.50
C ALA A 127 1.33 2.45 -31.67
N LEU A 128 1.35 2.84 -30.40
CA LEU A 128 0.16 2.84 -29.54
C LEU A 128 -0.96 3.64 -30.23
N PRO A 129 -2.17 3.07 -30.42
CA PRO A 129 -3.28 3.76 -31.06
C PRO A 129 -3.77 4.94 -30.21
N LYS A 130 -4.67 5.76 -30.75
CA LYS A 130 -5.44 6.75 -29.95
C LYS A 130 -6.73 6.14 -29.44
N ASP A 131 -7.29 6.71 -28.37
CA ASP A 131 -8.50 6.20 -27.69
C ASP A 131 -9.68 5.98 -28.65
N ASN A 132 -9.83 6.85 -29.66
CA ASN A 132 -10.90 6.79 -30.65
C ASN A 132 -10.63 5.82 -31.82
N GLU A 133 -9.43 5.25 -31.93
CA GLU A 133 -9.03 4.40 -33.05
C GLU A 133 -9.22 2.90 -32.75
N ILE A 134 -9.25 2.50 -31.47
CA ILE A 134 -9.32 1.08 -31.04
C ILE A 134 -10.57 0.38 -31.58
N ALA A 135 -11.75 1.01 -31.46
CA ALA A 135 -13.00 0.36 -31.86
C ALA A 135 -13.12 0.18 -33.40
N SER A 136 -12.33 0.91 -34.18
CA SER A 136 -12.32 0.88 -35.64
C SER A 136 -11.14 0.14 -36.26
N ASP A 137 -10.17 -0.29 -35.45
CA ASP A 137 -8.95 -0.92 -35.93
C ASP A 137 -9.20 -2.39 -36.29
N SER A 138 -9.24 -2.70 -37.58
CA SER A 138 -9.44 -4.05 -38.09
C SER A 138 -8.26 -4.99 -37.86
N THR A 139 -7.11 -4.48 -37.44
CA THR A 139 -5.93 -5.30 -37.11
C THR A 139 -5.99 -5.86 -35.70
N LEU A 140 -6.87 -5.31 -34.85
CA LEU A 140 -7.05 -5.76 -33.48
C LEU A 140 -7.86 -7.05 -33.40
N PRO A 141 -7.49 -8.00 -32.50
CA PRO A 141 -8.27 -9.20 -32.28
C PRO A 141 -9.73 -8.89 -31.95
N SER A 142 -10.63 -9.24 -32.86
CA SER A 142 -12.09 -9.12 -32.72
C SER A 142 -12.80 -10.29 -33.41
N GLY A 143 -14.13 -10.31 -33.39
CA GLY A 143 -14.96 -11.32 -34.07
C GLY A 143 -15.70 -12.28 -33.14
N GLU A 144 -16.71 -12.97 -33.68
CA GLU A 144 -17.62 -13.83 -32.90
C GLU A 144 -16.90 -15.01 -32.20
N ASN A 145 -15.78 -15.47 -32.75
CA ASN A 145 -14.98 -16.53 -32.17
C ASN A 145 -14.20 -16.10 -30.92
N LYS A 146 -14.18 -14.81 -30.59
CA LYS A 146 -13.51 -14.25 -29.40
C LYS A 146 -14.50 -13.57 -28.45
N LYS A 147 -15.79 -13.90 -28.54
CA LYS A 147 -16.82 -13.33 -27.65
C LYS A 147 -16.50 -13.62 -26.19
N GLY A 148 -16.62 -12.60 -25.35
CA GLY A 148 -16.38 -12.72 -23.92
C GLY A 148 -14.95 -12.52 -23.48
N ASN A 149 -13.98 -12.51 -24.41
CA ASN A 149 -12.58 -12.33 -24.08
C ASN A 149 -12.32 -10.86 -23.72
N VAL A 150 -11.44 -10.66 -22.75
CA VAL A 150 -10.72 -9.41 -22.56
C VAL A 150 -9.44 -9.48 -23.36
N VAL A 151 -9.14 -8.48 -24.18
CA VAL A 151 -7.93 -8.44 -24.99
C VAL A 151 -6.98 -7.38 -24.45
N VAL A 152 -5.72 -7.76 -24.26
CA VAL A 152 -4.61 -6.86 -23.94
C VAL A 152 -3.62 -6.92 -25.08
N VAL A 153 -3.34 -5.77 -25.67
CA VAL A 153 -2.31 -5.60 -26.70
C VAL A 153 -1.20 -4.71 -26.16
N VAL A 154 0.01 -5.24 -26.09
CA VAL A 154 1.20 -4.52 -25.61
C VAL A 154 1.88 -3.81 -26.78
N TYR A 155 2.07 -2.50 -26.68
CA TYR A 155 2.73 -1.68 -27.68
C TYR A 155 4.07 -1.17 -27.17
N GLY A 156 5.10 -1.27 -28.00
CA GLY A 156 6.43 -0.77 -27.68
C GLY A 156 6.60 0.72 -27.96
N SER A 157 7.54 1.35 -27.26
CA SER A 157 7.93 2.74 -27.53
C SER A 157 8.62 2.84 -28.91
N THR A 158 8.43 3.94 -29.61
CA THR A 158 9.30 4.35 -30.74
C THR A 158 9.92 5.70 -30.38
N GLN A 159 11.00 6.12 -31.05
CA GLN A 159 11.87 7.26 -30.72
C GLN A 159 11.17 8.50 -30.10
N ASP A 160 9.91 8.82 -30.49
CA ASP A 160 9.12 9.94 -29.95
C ASP A 160 7.75 9.58 -29.31
N LYS A 161 7.40 8.28 -29.20
CA LYS A 161 6.08 7.83 -28.69
C LYS A 161 6.22 6.88 -27.52
N VAL A 162 5.47 7.16 -26.46
CA VAL A 162 5.34 6.34 -25.25
C VAL A 162 4.63 5.02 -25.58
N GLY A 163 5.22 3.89 -25.21
CA GLY A 163 4.58 2.57 -25.29
C GLY A 163 3.40 2.43 -24.31
N GLY A 164 2.76 1.26 -24.26
CA GLY A 164 1.64 1.05 -23.35
C GLY A 164 0.81 -0.18 -23.67
N TYR A 165 -0.43 -0.17 -23.19
CA TYR A 165 -1.42 -1.21 -23.44
C TYR A 165 -2.64 -0.61 -24.15
N ALA A 166 -3.17 -1.33 -25.14
CA ALA A 166 -4.57 -1.22 -25.51
C ALA A 166 -5.34 -2.36 -24.86
N LEU A 167 -6.45 -2.04 -24.21
CA LEU A 167 -7.28 -2.98 -23.45
C LEU A 167 -8.73 -2.82 -23.85
N TYR A 168 -9.42 -3.93 -24.12
CA TYR A 168 -10.86 -3.89 -24.42
C TYR A 168 -11.51 -5.26 -24.18
N GLY A 169 -12.84 -5.28 -24.16
CA GLY A 169 -13.63 -6.51 -24.14
C GLY A 169 -14.26 -6.79 -25.50
N ILE A 170 -14.67 -8.04 -25.74
CA ILE A 170 -15.42 -8.44 -26.93
C ILE A 170 -16.82 -8.91 -26.51
N ASP A 171 -17.85 -8.25 -27.03
CA ASP A 171 -19.24 -8.55 -26.70
C ASP A 171 -19.77 -9.81 -27.39
N ASN A 172 -21.04 -10.13 -27.14
CA ASN A 172 -21.72 -11.27 -27.75
C ASN A 172 -21.81 -11.23 -29.29
N THR A 173 -21.65 -10.07 -29.91
CA THR A 173 -21.66 -9.87 -31.37
C THR A 173 -20.26 -9.88 -31.98
N GLY A 174 -19.22 -10.07 -31.16
CA GLY A 174 -17.83 -10.03 -31.61
C GLY A 174 -17.26 -8.62 -31.75
N LYS A 175 -17.98 -7.59 -31.26
CA LYS A 175 -17.55 -6.19 -31.32
C LYS A 175 -16.76 -5.78 -30.09
N ILE A 176 -15.86 -4.83 -30.30
CA ILE A 176 -15.05 -4.21 -29.24
C ILE A 176 -15.95 -3.35 -28.34
N VAL A 177 -15.82 -3.54 -27.03
CA VAL A 177 -16.50 -2.76 -25.99
C VAL A 177 -15.52 -2.33 -24.91
N ASN A 178 -15.78 -1.16 -24.29
CA ASN A 178 -14.95 -0.57 -23.25
C ASN A 178 -13.45 -0.48 -23.60
N PRO A 179 -13.08 0.18 -24.70
CA PRO A 179 -11.67 0.37 -25.05
C PRO A 179 -10.99 1.33 -24.09
N TYR A 180 -9.77 0.99 -23.68
CA TYR A 180 -8.90 1.77 -22.81
C TYR A 180 -7.47 1.78 -23.33
N ILE A 181 -6.81 2.92 -23.16
CA ILE A 181 -5.38 3.06 -23.36
C ILE A 181 -4.71 3.36 -22.04
N ILE A 182 -3.70 2.56 -21.74
CA ILE A 182 -2.86 2.75 -20.57
C ILE A 182 -1.46 2.99 -21.11
N LYS A 183 -1.04 4.25 -21.11
CA LYS A 183 0.33 4.61 -21.49
C LYS A 183 1.27 4.10 -20.41
N PHE A 184 2.42 3.58 -20.81
CA PHE A 184 3.53 3.43 -19.88
C PHE A 184 3.76 4.78 -19.22
N LYS A 185 3.83 4.81 -17.89
CA LYS A 185 4.22 6.04 -17.23
C LYS A 185 5.59 6.39 -17.78
N ALA A 186 5.74 7.64 -18.23
CA ALA A 186 7.06 8.18 -18.50
C ALA A 186 7.85 7.99 -17.21
N SER A 187 8.70 6.97 -17.20
CA SER A 187 9.67 6.85 -16.13
C SER A 187 10.50 8.12 -16.27
N THR A 188 10.42 9.03 -15.29
CA THR A 188 11.37 10.13 -15.07
C THR A 188 12.73 9.55 -14.70
N VAL A 189 13.20 8.62 -15.54
CA VAL A 189 14.56 8.11 -15.59
C VAL A 189 15.13 8.76 -16.83
N ILE A 190 15.95 9.73 -16.49
CA ILE A 190 16.87 10.51 -17.27
C ILE A 190 17.67 9.59 -18.18
N ASN A 191 17.95 10.07 -19.40
CA ASN A 191 18.94 9.42 -20.26
C ASN A 191 20.23 9.26 -19.44
N GLU A 192 20.67 8.02 -19.20
CA GLU A 192 21.91 7.67 -18.47
C GLU A 192 23.20 8.18 -19.15
N ASN A 193 23.08 9.00 -20.21
CA ASN A 193 24.20 9.71 -20.85
C ASN A 193 24.16 11.24 -20.65
N THR A 194 23.20 11.76 -19.88
CA THR A 194 23.20 13.15 -19.43
C THR A 194 22.98 13.17 -17.93
N ASN A 195 24.01 12.82 -17.18
CA ASN A 195 24.06 13.01 -15.73
C ASN A 195 23.82 14.49 -15.42
N THR A 196 22.61 14.83 -14.99
CA THR A 196 22.21 16.22 -14.71
C THR A 196 21.93 16.39 -13.23
N ASP A 197 21.96 17.63 -12.76
CA ASP A 197 21.57 17.97 -11.38
C ASP A 197 20.13 17.50 -11.04
N SER A 198 19.29 17.14 -12.00
CA SER A 198 17.94 16.61 -11.75
C SER A 198 17.92 15.16 -11.18
N ASP A 199 18.94 14.36 -11.50
CA ASP A 199 19.14 13.03 -10.88
C ASP A 199 19.44 13.19 -9.38
N MET A 200 20.23 14.22 -9.05
CA MET A 200 20.57 14.53 -7.67
C MET A 200 19.35 14.95 -6.86
N GLU A 201 18.47 15.80 -7.42
CA GLU A 201 17.22 16.16 -6.76
C GLU A 201 16.36 14.92 -6.44
N THR A 202 16.26 14.00 -7.40
CA THR A 202 15.52 12.75 -7.23
C THR A 202 16.09 11.89 -6.11
N ASN A 203 17.42 11.74 -6.07
CA ASN A 203 18.12 11.00 -5.03
C ASN A 203 17.95 11.63 -3.65
N VAL A 204 18.12 12.95 -3.54
CA VAL A 204 17.89 13.71 -2.31
C VAL A 204 16.46 13.52 -1.81
N ASN A 205 15.45 13.63 -2.69
CA ASN A 205 14.04 13.43 -2.33
C ASN A 205 13.74 11.98 -1.89
N LYS A 206 14.36 10.96 -2.48
CA LYS A 206 14.24 9.56 -2.01
C LYS A 206 14.76 9.40 -0.58
N VAL A 207 15.94 9.92 -0.28
CA VAL A 207 16.54 9.89 1.07
C VAL A 207 15.66 10.66 2.06
N ILE A 208 15.20 11.86 1.71
CA ILE A 208 14.31 12.67 2.55
C ILE A 208 13.03 11.91 2.90
N ASN A 209 12.38 11.30 1.90
CA ASN A 209 11.14 10.55 2.12
C ASN A 209 11.37 9.35 3.04
N TYR A 210 12.49 8.63 2.86
CA TYR A 210 12.84 7.53 3.74
C TYR A 210 13.10 8.00 5.18
N ILE A 211 13.96 9.00 5.37
CA ILE A 211 14.30 9.57 6.68
C ILE A 211 13.05 10.07 7.38
N ARG A 212 12.16 10.75 6.65
CA ARG A 212 10.89 11.24 7.19
C ARG A 212 10.03 10.09 7.72
N ILE A 213 9.83 9.03 6.94
CA ILE A 213 9.02 7.87 7.34
C ILE A 213 9.65 7.15 8.54
N ASP A 214 10.97 6.89 8.50
CA ASP A 214 11.67 6.17 9.57
C ASP A 214 11.73 6.98 10.87
N ALA A 215 12.00 8.29 10.79
CA ALA A 215 12.04 9.16 11.96
C ALA A 215 10.66 9.35 12.60
N ILE A 216 9.61 9.52 11.78
CA ILE A 216 8.22 9.55 12.26
C ILE A 216 7.88 8.22 12.96
N ARG A 217 8.23 7.08 12.35
CA ARG A 217 8.02 5.75 12.95
C ARG A 217 8.66 5.66 14.33
N ARG A 218 9.90 6.13 14.50
CA ARG A 218 10.63 6.07 15.78
C ARG A 218 10.05 7.01 16.84
N ILE A 219 9.68 8.23 16.46
CA ILE A 219 9.04 9.18 17.38
C ILE A 219 7.72 8.60 17.91
N ILE A 220 6.96 7.95 17.03
CA ILE A 220 5.74 7.24 17.41
C ILE A 220 6.03 6.01 18.29
N MET A 221 7.19 5.36 18.18
CA MET A 221 7.53 4.23 19.07
C MET A 221 7.92 4.67 20.50
N GLY A 222 7.65 5.93 20.88
CA GLY A 222 7.78 6.36 22.28
C GLY A 222 9.20 6.72 22.70
N VAL A 223 10.08 7.04 21.75
CA VAL A 223 11.46 7.44 22.08
C VAL A 223 11.43 8.76 22.87
N PRO A 224 11.95 8.78 24.12
CA PRO A 224 12.07 10.01 24.90
C PRO A 224 12.86 11.07 24.13
N GLU A 225 12.48 12.35 24.22
CA GLU A 225 13.13 13.43 23.45
C GLU A 225 14.65 13.51 23.66
N ASN A 226 15.09 13.26 24.89
CA ASN A 226 16.51 13.18 25.26
C ASN A 226 17.24 11.93 24.77
N LYS A 227 16.51 10.92 24.27
CA LYS A 227 17.04 9.67 23.67
C LYS A 227 16.77 9.55 22.18
N ILE A 228 16.05 10.51 21.58
CA ILE A 228 15.82 10.60 20.14
C ILE A 228 17.16 10.47 19.41
N TYR A 229 18.21 11.11 19.93
CA TYR A 229 19.57 10.99 19.39
C TYR A 229 20.06 9.54 19.22
N GLU A 230 20.04 8.75 20.30
CA GLU A 230 20.53 7.37 20.34
C GLU A 230 19.72 6.45 19.43
N VAL A 231 18.40 6.67 19.35
CA VAL A 231 17.49 5.81 18.58
C VAL A 231 17.43 6.18 17.10
N ILE A 232 17.84 7.40 16.75
CA ILE A 232 17.81 7.90 15.38
C ILE A 232 19.14 7.65 14.67
N GLN A 233 20.29 7.80 15.34
CA GLN A 233 21.63 7.73 14.74
C GLN A 233 22.00 6.33 14.20
N GLU A 234 22.21 5.35 15.07
CA GLU A 234 22.69 4.01 14.69
C GLU A 234 21.73 3.29 13.73
N PRO A 235 20.40 3.43 13.90
CA PRO A 235 19.47 2.76 13.01
C PRO A 235 19.26 3.47 11.69
N LEU A 236 19.56 4.77 11.56
CA LEU A 236 19.41 5.47 10.28
C LEU A 236 20.39 4.91 9.25
N TYR A 237 21.67 4.77 9.60
CA TYR A 237 22.66 4.18 8.68
C TYR A 237 22.25 2.76 8.26
N LYS A 238 21.94 1.89 9.24
CA LYS A 238 21.48 0.53 8.97
C LYS A 238 20.18 0.50 8.15
N GLY A 239 19.27 1.42 8.42
CA GLY A 239 18.01 1.60 7.73
C GLY A 239 18.19 2.02 6.27
N LEU A 240 19.07 2.99 6.02
CA LEU A 240 19.47 3.42 4.69
C LEU A 240 20.17 2.28 3.94
N CYS A 241 21.05 1.53 4.56
CA CYS A 241 21.68 0.33 3.97
C CYS A 241 20.65 -0.75 3.58
N ASN A 242 19.66 -0.99 4.44
CA ASN A 242 18.58 -1.94 4.16
C ASN A 242 17.64 -1.44 3.06
N LYS A 243 17.32 -0.14 3.06
CA LYS A 243 16.40 0.46 2.09
C LYS A 243 17.05 0.64 0.73
N PHE A 244 18.30 1.07 0.73
CA PHE A 244 19.06 1.44 -0.45
C PHE A 244 20.19 0.45 -0.72
N THR A 245 19.84 -0.83 -0.87
CA THR A 245 20.81 -1.92 -1.03
C THR A 245 21.65 -1.73 -2.29
N PRO A 246 22.98 -1.66 -2.18
CA PRO A 246 23.89 -1.62 -3.32
C PRO A 246 23.62 -2.74 -4.34
N GLY A 247 23.62 -2.42 -5.64
CA GLY A 247 23.38 -3.39 -6.71
C GLY A 247 21.91 -3.83 -6.89
N ASN A 248 20.95 -3.33 -6.10
CA ASN A 248 19.52 -3.57 -6.32
C ASN A 248 18.87 -2.40 -7.05
N ALA A 249 18.78 -2.47 -8.38
CA ALA A 249 18.26 -1.39 -9.24
C ALA A 249 16.87 -0.84 -8.85
N SER A 250 16.02 -1.63 -8.17
CA SER A 250 14.68 -1.16 -7.72
C SER A 250 14.73 -0.31 -6.45
N ASN A 251 15.82 -0.42 -5.69
CA ASN A 251 16.02 0.20 -4.39
C ASN A 251 17.28 1.08 -4.40
N HIS A 252 17.78 1.48 -5.56
CA HIS A 252 19.12 2.06 -5.66
C HIS A 252 19.11 3.59 -5.69
N ILE A 253 20.14 4.18 -5.05
CA ILE A 253 20.59 5.57 -5.24
C ILE A 253 21.92 5.50 -5.99
N VAL A 254 21.86 5.73 -7.30
CA VAL A 254 23.05 5.80 -8.16
C VAL A 254 23.72 7.14 -7.91
N ASN A 255 25.02 7.16 -7.60
CA ASN A 255 25.79 8.39 -7.69
C ASN A 255 25.74 8.87 -9.16
N PRO A 256 25.17 10.06 -9.46
CA PRO A 256 24.96 10.50 -10.83
C PRO A 256 26.27 10.86 -11.53
N TYR A 257 27.43 10.93 -10.86
CA TYR A 257 28.69 11.29 -11.54
C TYR A 257 29.67 10.11 -11.66
N TYR A 258 29.49 9.07 -10.85
CA TYR A 258 30.31 7.86 -10.89
C TYR A 258 29.42 6.64 -11.15
N LEU A 259 29.42 6.17 -12.41
CA LEU A 259 28.70 4.98 -12.82
C LEU A 259 29.17 3.76 -12.00
N ASN A 260 28.21 2.99 -11.47
CA ASN A 260 28.41 1.70 -10.78
C ASN A 260 29.10 1.75 -9.41
N LYS A 261 29.04 2.88 -8.69
CA LYS A 261 29.55 2.94 -7.31
C LYS A 261 28.40 3.22 -6.33
N ASP A 262 28.16 2.22 -5.48
CA ASP A 262 26.98 2.09 -4.64
C ASP A 262 27.38 1.84 -3.19
N ALA A 263 27.96 2.84 -2.54
CA ALA A 263 28.37 2.71 -1.14
C ALA A 263 27.63 3.71 -0.26
N ILE A 264 27.22 3.26 0.91
CA ILE A 264 26.65 4.09 1.98
C ILE A 264 27.68 4.07 3.10
N ASP A 265 28.06 5.25 3.61
CA ASP A 265 29.01 5.38 4.71
C ASP A 265 28.39 6.05 5.94
N ASP A 266 28.97 5.74 7.09
CA ASP A 266 28.69 6.40 8.37
C ASP A 266 29.97 7.10 8.85
N ASP A 267 30.05 8.41 8.58
CA ASP A 267 31.20 9.23 8.94
C ASP A 267 31.32 9.47 10.47
N GLY A 268 30.27 9.12 11.24
CA GLY A 268 30.24 9.33 12.69
C GLY A 268 30.96 8.26 13.52
N TYR A 269 31.20 7.07 12.98
CA TYR A 269 31.67 5.90 13.76
C TYR A 269 33.09 5.42 13.44
N HIS A 270 33.76 5.98 12.43
CA HIS A 270 35.15 5.64 12.13
C HIS A 270 36.07 6.29 13.17
N THR A 271 36.29 5.59 14.29
CA THR A 271 37.27 5.98 15.30
C THR A 271 38.67 6.02 14.68
N ASN A 272 39.19 7.24 14.48
CA ASN A 272 40.60 7.60 14.30
C ASN A 272 41.51 6.46 13.80
N GLY A 273 41.48 6.14 12.51
CA GLY A 273 42.52 5.27 11.94
C GLY A 273 42.20 4.50 10.67
N ASP A 274 40.95 4.46 10.19
CA ASP A 274 40.67 3.81 8.90
C ASP A 274 40.89 4.83 7.76
N PRO A 275 41.88 4.65 6.87
CA PRO A 275 42.21 5.59 5.78
C PRO A 275 41.17 5.60 4.64
N GLY A 276 39.90 5.34 4.95
CA GLY A 276 38.88 4.87 4.01
C GLY A 276 37.96 5.90 3.35
N ILE A 277 38.06 7.21 3.62
CA ILE A 277 37.14 8.23 3.04
C ILE A 277 37.38 8.45 1.52
N ASN A 278 38.41 7.82 0.95
CA ASN A 278 38.75 7.90 -0.47
C ASN A 278 37.87 6.98 -1.36
N ARG A 279 36.60 6.79 -0.99
CA ARG A 279 35.63 6.00 -1.75
C ARG A 279 34.53 6.94 -2.27
N ASP A 280 34.11 6.73 -3.51
CA ASP A 280 32.97 7.45 -4.07
C ASP A 280 31.68 6.84 -3.49
N TYR A 281 30.97 7.60 -2.66
CA TYR A 281 29.75 7.17 -2.00
C TYR A 281 28.49 7.66 -2.74
N SER A 282 27.39 6.93 -2.56
CA SER A 282 26.05 7.39 -2.98
C SER A 282 25.36 8.15 -1.86
N ILE A 283 25.59 7.73 -0.61
CA ILE A 283 25.01 8.37 0.58
C ILE A 283 26.07 8.42 1.68
N ILE A 284 26.23 9.59 2.32
CA ILE A 284 27.01 9.73 3.55
C ILE A 284 26.05 10.13 4.66
N VAL A 285 26.07 9.39 5.75
CA VAL A 285 25.35 9.71 6.98
C VAL A 285 26.34 10.28 7.97
N ASN A 286 26.11 11.52 8.41
CA ASN A 286 26.86 12.10 9.51
C ASN A 286 25.92 12.32 10.70
N ALA A 287 26.10 11.50 11.70
CA ALA A 287 25.24 11.54 12.86
C ALA A 287 25.81 12.35 14.03
N ASN A 288 27.03 12.91 13.92
CA ASN A 288 27.64 13.67 15.01
C ASN A 288 27.24 15.17 14.99
N PRO A 289 26.44 15.65 15.96
CA PRO A 289 25.93 17.01 16.01
C PRO A 289 26.93 18.03 16.56
N SER A 290 28.17 17.65 16.81
CA SER A 290 29.21 18.58 17.26
C SER A 290 30.05 19.14 16.11
N ASP A 291 29.92 18.59 14.89
CA ASP A 291 30.79 18.88 13.74
C ASP A 291 30.14 19.82 12.69
N TYR A 292 29.15 20.64 13.11
CA TYR A 292 28.28 21.37 12.17
C TYR A 292 28.94 22.53 11.44
N SER A 293 29.99 23.15 11.99
CA SER A 293 30.45 24.44 11.49
C SER A 293 30.94 24.41 10.04
N ASN A 294 31.30 23.23 9.52
CA ASN A 294 31.87 23.06 8.18
C ASN A 294 31.32 21.87 7.39
N ILE A 295 30.16 21.30 7.78
CA ILE A 295 29.66 20.06 7.16
C ILE A 295 29.43 20.19 5.65
N ASP A 296 28.94 21.35 5.20
CA ASP A 296 28.72 21.64 3.78
C ASP A 296 30.05 21.60 2.98
N SER A 297 31.16 22.03 3.57
CA SER A 297 32.48 21.97 2.95
C SER A 297 33.19 20.62 3.12
N LYS A 298 32.85 19.85 4.17
CA LYS A 298 33.49 18.57 4.53
C LYS A 298 33.35 17.52 3.43
N TYR A 299 32.23 17.52 2.71
CA TYR A 299 31.93 16.55 1.64
C TYR A 299 31.96 17.19 0.25
N SER A 300 32.60 18.36 0.11
CA SER A 300 32.70 19.04 -1.20
C SER A 300 33.56 18.27 -2.21
N ASP A 301 34.39 17.33 -1.74
CA ASP A 301 35.18 16.42 -2.56
C ASP A 301 34.44 15.11 -2.94
N HIS A 302 33.17 14.94 -2.54
CA HIS A 302 32.34 13.78 -2.88
C HIS A 302 31.19 14.13 -3.83
N PRO A 303 31.47 14.56 -5.08
CA PRO A 303 30.42 14.90 -6.02
C PRO A 303 29.51 13.69 -6.27
N GLY A 304 28.20 13.94 -6.33
CA GLY A 304 27.22 12.90 -6.64
C GLY A 304 26.64 12.21 -5.40
N THR A 305 27.11 12.62 -4.23
CA THR A 305 26.71 12.03 -2.95
C THR A 305 25.52 12.75 -2.36
N VAL A 306 24.58 11.99 -1.79
CA VAL A 306 23.56 12.52 -0.90
C VAL A 306 24.09 12.51 0.52
N VAL A 307 24.20 13.68 1.15
CA VAL A 307 24.61 13.80 2.54
C VAL A 307 23.36 13.97 3.39
N ALA A 308 23.21 13.12 4.41
CA ALA A 308 22.19 13.25 5.43
C ALA A 308 22.86 13.42 6.79
N TYR A 309 22.54 14.51 7.49
CA TYR A 309 23.06 14.74 8.83
C TYR A 309 21.96 15.19 9.77
N MET A 310 22.06 14.81 11.04
CA MET A 310 21.10 15.23 12.05
C MET A 310 21.33 16.69 12.41
N SER A 311 20.31 17.52 12.63
CA SER A 311 20.44 18.91 13.13
C SER A 311 19.79 19.04 14.51
N LYS A 312 20.41 19.82 15.41
CA LYS A 312 19.81 20.20 16.70
C LYS A 312 18.85 21.39 16.60
N ASN A 313 18.94 22.19 15.54
CA ASN A 313 18.11 23.37 15.35
C ASN A 313 17.82 23.60 13.86
N PRO A 314 16.61 23.24 13.36
CA PRO A 314 15.55 22.53 14.08
C PRO A 314 15.95 21.09 14.44
N MET A 315 15.37 20.52 15.50
CA MET A 315 15.57 19.12 15.88
C MET A 315 15.08 18.20 14.75
N GLY A 316 16.01 17.49 14.11
CA GLY A 316 15.68 16.59 13.01
C GLY A 316 16.87 16.33 12.10
N TYR A 317 16.68 16.46 10.79
CA TYR A 317 17.71 16.16 9.81
C TYR A 317 17.88 17.28 8.79
N VAL A 318 19.01 17.26 8.11
CA VAL A 318 19.25 18.03 6.90
C VAL A 318 19.79 17.06 5.87
N VAL A 319 19.16 17.07 4.70
CA VAL A 319 19.58 16.24 3.57
C VAL A 319 19.91 17.15 2.41
N TYR A 320 21.02 16.91 1.75
CA TYR A 320 21.42 17.65 0.56
C TYR A 320 22.22 16.77 -0.40
N GLY A 321 22.35 17.21 -1.64
CA GLY A 321 23.23 16.60 -2.64
C GLY A 321 24.51 17.41 -2.84
N VAL A 322 25.57 16.76 -3.26
CA VAL A 322 26.81 17.42 -3.70
C VAL A 322 26.85 17.38 -5.23
N ASP A 323 26.85 18.53 -5.89
CA ASP A 323 26.92 18.59 -7.35
C ASP A 323 28.33 18.25 -7.88
N LYS A 324 28.50 18.22 -9.21
CA LYS A 324 29.79 17.86 -9.84
C LYS A 324 30.94 18.81 -9.46
N SER A 325 30.62 20.04 -9.08
CA SER A 325 31.60 21.05 -8.66
C SER A 325 31.94 21.00 -7.18
N GLY A 326 31.31 20.10 -6.42
CA GLY A 326 31.47 20.01 -4.97
C GLY A 326 30.54 20.92 -4.18
N LYS A 327 29.57 21.57 -4.83
CA LYS A 327 28.67 22.51 -4.18
C LYS A 327 27.43 21.80 -3.64
N THR A 328 26.98 22.23 -2.48
CA THR A 328 25.71 21.80 -1.88
C THR A 328 24.51 22.23 -2.74
N VAL A 329 23.67 21.26 -3.11
CA VAL A 329 22.43 21.43 -3.86
C VAL A 329 21.26 20.74 -3.17
N TYR A 330 20.02 21.19 -3.43
CA TYR A 330 18.77 20.59 -2.91
C TYR A 330 18.72 20.41 -1.38
N LYS A 331 19.41 21.28 -0.63
CA LYS A 331 19.46 21.23 0.84
C LYS A 331 18.08 21.43 1.43
N LYS A 332 17.57 20.40 2.11
CA LYS A 332 16.25 20.41 2.74
C LYS A 332 16.33 20.01 4.20
N PRO A 333 15.92 20.88 5.14
CA PRO A 333 15.74 20.49 6.52
C PRO A 333 14.47 19.63 6.67
N ILE A 334 14.54 18.61 7.52
CA ILE A 334 13.43 17.81 8.01
C ILE A 334 13.28 18.16 9.48
N ASN A 335 12.32 19.04 9.78
CA ASN A 335 12.02 19.40 11.15
C ASN A 335 11.02 18.38 11.74
N LEU A 336 11.53 17.50 12.60
CA LEU A 336 10.71 16.44 13.18
C LEU A 336 9.65 16.99 14.14
N SER A 337 9.87 18.15 14.76
CA SER A 337 8.88 18.76 15.66
C SER A 337 7.61 19.22 14.94
N THR A 338 7.69 19.60 13.65
CA THR A 338 6.55 20.13 12.89
C THR A 338 5.87 19.09 12.01
N GLU A 339 6.63 18.13 11.48
CA GLU A 339 6.11 17.09 10.55
C GLU A 339 5.24 16.04 11.27
N VAL A 340 5.37 15.92 12.59
CA VAL A 340 4.76 14.86 13.41
C VAL A 340 3.33 15.20 13.87
N THR A 341 2.78 16.38 13.60
CA THR A 341 1.63 16.87 14.40
C THR A 341 0.26 16.74 13.74
N GLY A 342 0.05 17.25 12.52
CA GLY A 342 -1.30 17.35 11.91
C GLY A 342 -1.94 15.99 11.61
N ASP A 343 -1.27 15.18 10.77
CA ASP A 343 -1.85 13.92 10.33
C ASP A 343 -1.83 12.84 11.43
N MET A 344 -0.80 12.84 12.29
CA MET A 344 -0.73 11.89 13.40
C MET A 344 -1.80 12.14 14.44
N THR A 345 -2.09 13.40 14.78
CA THR A 345 -3.19 13.73 15.69
C THR A 345 -4.55 13.38 15.08
N ALA A 346 -4.71 13.47 13.76
CA ALA A 346 -5.91 13.01 13.06
C ALA A 346 -6.06 11.47 13.09
N VAL A 347 -4.97 10.72 12.84
CA VAL A 347 -4.98 9.25 12.91
C VAL A 347 -5.22 8.77 14.34
N LEU A 348 -4.54 9.36 15.32
CA LEU A 348 -4.71 9.03 16.74
C LEU A 348 -6.15 9.29 17.19
N LYS A 349 -6.72 10.43 16.80
CA LYS A 349 -8.14 10.75 17.01
C LYS A 349 -9.07 9.69 16.42
N ASN A 350 -8.85 9.30 15.15
CA ASN A 350 -9.67 8.26 14.53
C ASN A 350 -9.57 6.91 15.25
N ASN A 351 -8.38 6.55 15.72
CA ASN A 351 -8.17 5.32 16.49
C ASN A 351 -8.87 5.38 17.85
N VAL A 352 -8.76 6.49 18.58
CA VAL A 352 -9.47 6.70 19.86
C VAL A 352 -10.98 6.60 19.65
N ASN A 353 -11.52 7.28 18.64
CA ASN A 353 -12.96 7.22 18.33
C ASN A 353 -13.42 5.80 17.95
N SER A 354 -12.59 5.04 17.23
CA SER A 354 -12.89 3.65 16.85
C SER A 354 -12.95 2.73 18.08
N VAL A 355 -11.94 2.83 18.96
CA VAL A 355 -11.90 2.09 20.23
C VAL A 355 -13.08 2.48 21.13
N ALA A 356 -13.31 3.77 21.30
CA ALA A 356 -14.40 4.29 22.12
C ALA A 356 -15.78 3.84 21.59
N SER A 357 -15.99 3.82 20.27
CA SER A 357 -17.25 3.35 19.69
C SER A 357 -17.49 1.86 19.95
N ILE A 358 -16.47 1.01 19.84
CA ILE A 358 -16.61 -0.42 20.10
C ILE A 358 -16.94 -0.68 21.57
N LEU A 359 -16.19 -0.05 22.48
CA LEU A 359 -16.41 -0.21 23.92
C LEU A 359 -17.77 0.36 24.33
N LYS A 360 -18.17 1.51 23.81
CA LYS A 360 -19.48 2.12 24.09
C LYS A 360 -20.64 1.20 23.71
N ASN A 361 -20.55 0.53 22.56
CA ASN A 361 -21.60 -0.38 22.09
C ASN A 361 -21.75 -1.63 22.97
N ASN A 362 -20.71 -2.02 23.71
CA ASN A 362 -20.71 -3.20 24.56
C ASN A 362 -20.73 -2.87 26.06
N LEU A 363 -20.68 -1.58 26.44
CA LEU A 363 -20.46 -1.13 27.81
C LEU A 363 -21.49 -1.72 28.80
N ALA A 364 -22.78 -1.60 28.49
CA ALA A 364 -23.84 -2.08 29.38
C ALA A 364 -23.78 -3.60 29.60
N ALA A 365 -23.48 -4.37 28.54
CA ALA A 365 -23.33 -5.81 28.62
C ALA A 365 -22.09 -6.22 29.42
N ASN A 366 -20.97 -5.52 29.21
CA ASN A 366 -19.72 -5.78 29.92
C ASN A 366 -19.85 -5.49 31.42
N VAL A 367 -20.43 -4.34 31.79
CA VAL A 367 -20.63 -3.95 33.20
C VAL A 367 -21.54 -4.96 33.91
N LYS A 368 -22.68 -5.31 33.28
CA LYS A 368 -23.58 -6.31 33.84
C LYS A 368 -22.90 -7.67 34.04
N LEU A 369 -22.14 -8.15 33.05
CA LEU A 369 -21.44 -9.44 33.15
C LEU A 369 -20.41 -9.43 34.28
N ALA A 370 -19.67 -8.33 34.44
CA ALA A 370 -18.73 -8.16 35.55
C ALA A 370 -19.45 -8.16 36.90
N GLU A 371 -20.58 -7.45 37.03
CA GLU A 371 -21.40 -7.43 38.24
C GLU A 371 -22.00 -8.80 38.58
N ASP A 372 -22.51 -9.53 37.58
CA ASP A 372 -23.08 -10.87 37.76
C ASP A 372 -22.00 -11.87 38.23
N ASN A 373 -20.78 -11.79 37.67
CA ASN A 373 -19.67 -12.66 38.05
C ASN A 373 -19.07 -12.30 39.42
N TYR A 374 -19.05 -10.99 39.77
CA TYR A 374 -18.38 -10.48 40.97
C TYR A 374 -19.21 -9.38 41.68
N PRO A 375 -20.33 -9.72 42.36
CA PRO A 375 -21.29 -8.72 42.85
C PRO A 375 -20.74 -7.77 43.94
N TRP A 376 -19.74 -8.21 44.70
CA TRP A 376 -19.21 -7.48 45.87
C TRP A 376 -17.71 -7.16 45.76
N ASP A 377 -17.08 -7.46 44.63
CA ASP A 377 -15.62 -7.37 44.46
C ASP A 377 -15.25 -6.48 43.27
N THR A 378 -15.06 -5.18 43.57
CA THR A 378 -14.72 -4.18 42.55
C THR A 378 -13.40 -4.50 41.83
N TYR A 379 -12.42 -5.10 42.50
CA TYR A 379 -11.13 -5.44 41.88
C TYR A 379 -11.27 -6.54 40.82
N HIS A 380 -12.06 -7.57 41.12
CA HIS A 380 -12.34 -8.62 40.12
C HIS A 380 -13.24 -8.10 39.00
N ARG A 381 -14.17 -7.17 39.28
CA ARG A 381 -14.96 -6.50 38.23
C ARG A 381 -14.10 -5.69 37.27
N THR A 382 -13.14 -4.90 37.75
CA THR A 382 -12.22 -4.17 36.87
C THR A 382 -11.40 -5.12 36.00
N THR A 383 -10.93 -6.22 36.60
CA THR A 383 -10.18 -7.29 35.88
C THR A 383 -11.02 -7.93 34.78
N GLU A 384 -12.29 -8.23 35.06
CA GLU A 384 -13.23 -8.78 34.08
C GLU A 384 -13.50 -7.79 32.93
N LEU A 385 -13.75 -6.51 33.25
CA LEU A 385 -13.98 -5.47 32.24
C LEU A 385 -12.80 -5.30 31.27
N GLN A 386 -11.57 -5.49 31.73
CA GLN A 386 -10.37 -5.45 30.89
C GLN A 386 -10.27 -6.66 29.99
N SER A 387 -10.55 -7.85 30.51
CA SER A 387 -10.56 -9.09 29.73
C SER A 387 -11.58 -8.99 28.58
N LEU A 388 -12.77 -8.45 28.87
CA LEU A 388 -13.82 -8.20 27.88
C LEU A 388 -13.41 -7.14 26.86
N ALA A 389 -12.87 -6.00 27.31
CA ALA A 389 -12.36 -4.96 26.41
C ALA A 389 -11.26 -5.50 25.49
N LYS A 390 -10.31 -6.29 26.03
CA LYS A 390 -9.26 -6.95 25.25
C LYS A 390 -9.86 -7.85 24.18
N SER A 391 -10.80 -8.73 24.54
CA SER A 391 -11.44 -9.64 23.59
C SER A 391 -12.17 -8.89 22.47
N GLN A 392 -12.86 -7.80 22.80
CA GLN A 392 -13.58 -6.97 21.83
C GLN A 392 -12.63 -6.23 20.87
N LEU A 393 -11.50 -5.76 21.38
CA LEU A 393 -10.53 -4.98 20.61
C LEU A 393 -9.52 -5.85 19.84
N GLN A 394 -9.42 -7.15 20.11
CA GLN A 394 -8.52 -8.08 19.39
C GLN A 394 -8.75 -8.12 17.88
N GLN A 395 -9.97 -7.84 17.42
CA GLN A 395 -10.31 -7.82 15.98
C GLN A 395 -10.19 -6.42 15.36
N LEU A 396 -9.91 -5.40 16.18
CA LEU A 396 -9.79 -4.03 15.70
C LEU A 396 -8.46 -3.85 14.97
N ASN A 397 -8.54 -3.71 13.65
CA ASN A 397 -7.39 -3.32 12.85
C ASN A 397 -7.19 -1.80 12.93
N LEU A 398 -6.46 -1.35 13.95
CA LEU A 398 -6.04 0.04 14.07
C LEU A 398 -5.00 0.33 12.99
N LYS A 399 -5.45 0.97 11.90
CA LYS A 399 -4.56 1.39 10.83
C LYS A 399 -3.84 2.67 11.25
N ASN A 400 -2.51 2.61 11.35
CA ASN A 400 -1.67 3.78 11.29
C ASN A 400 -1.05 3.87 9.89
N SER A 401 -1.46 4.86 9.10
CA SER A 401 -0.93 5.08 7.74
C SER A 401 0.58 5.32 7.71
N TYR A 402 1.19 5.67 8.85
CA TYR A 402 2.62 5.94 8.97
C TYR A 402 3.42 4.71 9.40
N ILE A 403 2.79 3.68 9.98
CA ILE A 403 3.47 2.46 10.45
C ILE A 403 2.66 1.22 10.03
N PRO A 404 2.97 0.63 8.87
CA PRO A 404 2.23 -0.52 8.33
C PRO A 404 2.40 -1.80 9.18
N ASP A 405 3.40 -1.85 10.06
CA ASP A 405 3.76 -3.04 10.86
C ASP A 405 3.13 -3.05 12.27
N TRP A 406 2.14 -2.18 12.55
CA TRP A 406 1.41 -2.21 13.83
C TRP A 406 0.49 -3.44 13.92
N THR A 407 0.91 -4.48 14.63
CA THR A 407 0.19 -5.77 14.64
C THR A 407 -0.17 -6.30 16.03
N GLY A 408 -0.07 -5.49 17.09
CA GLY A 408 -0.22 -5.97 18.49
C GLY A 408 -1.21 -5.18 19.35
N THR A 409 -1.99 -5.93 20.15
CA THR A 409 -2.68 -5.47 21.37
C THR A 409 -1.92 -6.00 22.58
N ARG A 410 -1.51 -5.15 23.53
CA ARG A 410 -0.82 -5.58 24.76
C ARG A 410 -1.68 -5.30 25.98
N THR A 411 -1.68 -6.25 26.90
CA THR A 411 -2.24 -6.10 28.25
C THR A 411 -1.11 -6.33 29.23
N ASP A 412 -0.69 -5.31 29.95
CA ASP A 412 0.32 -5.44 31.00
C ASP A 412 0.00 -4.46 32.14
N THR A 413 0.20 -4.91 33.37
CA THR A 413 -0.09 -4.14 34.58
C THR A 413 1.18 -3.53 35.17
N TYR A 414 2.36 -4.10 34.85
CA TYR A 414 3.59 -3.78 35.59
C TYR A 414 4.88 -3.80 34.77
N ASN A 415 4.92 -4.38 33.55
CA ASN A 415 6.15 -4.46 32.76
C ASN A 415 5.93 -4.03 31.31
N PHE A 416 5.87 -2.73 31.08
CA PHE A 416 5.92 -2.23 29.72
C PHE A 416 7.35 -2.22 29.18
N ASP A 417 7.67 -3.24 28.40
CA ASP A 417 8.90 -3.28 27.62
C ASP A 417 8.81 -2.26 26.46
N LYS A 418 9.72 -1.28 26.45
CA LYS A 418 9.70 -0.09 25.57
C LYS A 418 9.93 -0.42 24.09
N ASP A 419 10.36 -1.64 23.79
CA ASP A 419 10.88 -2.01 22.47
C ASP A 419 9.82 -2.60 21.52
N ASN A 420 8.61 -2.89 22.01
CA ASN A 420 7.55 -3.51 21.21
C ASN A 420 6.41 -2.52 20.93
N GLY A 421 6.50 -1.81 19.80
CA GLY A 421 5.53 -0.79 19.37
C GLY A 421 4.09 -1.31 19.24
N ASN A 422 3.31 -1.18 20.32
CA ASN A 422 1.91 -1.61 20.38
C ASN A 422 0.97 -0.45 20.07
N SER A 423 -0.10 -0.76 19.32
CA SER A 423 -1.10 0.22 18.85
C SER A 423 -2.17 0.55 19.90
N LEU A 424 -2.38 -0.37 20.84
CA LEU A 424 -3.41 -0.32 21.87
C LEU A 424 -2.85 -0.90 23.17
N VAL A 425 -2.96 -0.12 24.25
CA VAL A 425 -2.62 -0.53 25.61
C VAL A 425 -3.89 -0.48 26.45
N ILE A 426 -4.17 -1.59 27.13
CA ILE A 426 -5.26 -1.69 28.12
C ILE A 426 -4.58 -1.74 29.49
N GLU A 427 -4.78 -0.70 30.30
CA GLU A 427 -4.12 -0.54 31.60
C GLU A 427 -5.07 -0.92 32.74
N LEU A 428 -4.47 -1.39 33.84
CA LEU A 428 -5.16 -1.95 35.00
C LEU A 428 -5.30 -0.96 36.16
N THR A 429 -4.45 0.06 36.20
CA THR A 429 -4.40 1.09 37.25
C THR A 429 -3.86 2.38 36.63
N PRO A 430 -4.40 3.57 36.91
CA PRO A 430 -3.84 4.82 36.40
C PRO A 430 -2.41 5.03 36.93
N GLY A 431 -1.41 4.71 36.10
CA GLY A 431 0.01 4.91 36.40
C GLY A 431 0.57 6.17 35.75
N ASN A 432 1.67 6.72 36.30
CA ASN A 432 2.38 7.85 35.69
C ASN A 432 3.19 7.46 34.43
N TYR A 433 3.21 6.16 34.07
CA TYR A 433 4.08 5.61 33.03
C TYR A 433 3.53 5.78 31.61
N VAL A 434 2.30 6.28 31.45
CA VAL A 434 1.63 6.33 30.15
C VAL A 434 2.22 7.36 29.18
N THR A 435 2.92 8.37 29.73
CA THR A 435 3.52 9.48 28.95
C THR A 435 4.61 9.03 27.96
N ASP A 436 5.20 7.84 28.17
CA ASP A 436 6.19 7.24 27.29
C ASP A 436 5.57 6.59 26.03
N TYR A 437 4.26 6.29 26.00
CA TYR A 437 3.59 5.57 24.89
C TYR A 437 2.95 6.48 23.85
N LYS A 438 3.75 7.37 23.29
CA LYS A 438 3.33 8.33 22.26
C LYS A 438 2.69 7.62 21.07
N GLY A 439 1.63 8.18 20.51
CA GLY A 439 0.87 7.60 19.40
C GLY A 439 -0.04 6.41 19.77
N THR A 440 -0.01 5.90 21.00
CA THR A 440 -0.82 4.76 21.42
C THR A 440 -2.20 5.19 21.90
N VAL A 441 -3.21 4.35 21.66
CA VAL A 441 -4.53 4.48 22.29
C VAL A 441 -4.51 3.72 23.62
N ILE A 442 -4.95 4.38 24.67
CA ILE A 442 -5.05 3.87 26.03
C ILE A 442 -6.51 3.64 26.35
N VAL A 443 -6.79 2.47 26.93
CA VAL A 443 -8.07 2.14 27.55
C VAL A 443 -7.81 1.91 29.03
N ASP A 444 -8.29 2.83 29.86
CA ASP A 444 -8.25 2.72 31.31
C ASP A 444 -9.63 2.25 31.82
N VAL A 445 -9.68 1.33 32.77
CA VAL A 445 -10.94 0.92 33.39
C VAL A 445 -11.19 1.76 34.61
N LEU A 446 -12.37 2.35 34.71
CA LEU A 446 -12.73 3.20 35.84
C LEU A 446 -12.64 2.41 37.14
N SER A 447 -12.11 3.04 38.19
CA SER A 447 -11.84 2.40 39.49
C SER A 447 -13.09 1.90 40.21
N ASP A 448 -14.27 2.37 39.83
CA ASP A 448 -15.57 1.91 40.33
C ASP A 448 -16.16 0.76 39.50
N ALA A 449 -15.44 0.29 38.48
CA ALA A 449 -15.85 -0.72 37.52
C ALA A 449 -17.15 -0.38 36.76
N LYS A 450 -17.43 0.91 36.52
CA LYS A 450 -18.63 1.34 35.77
C LYS A 450 -18.37 1.70 34.31
N GLY A 451 -17.14 1.56 33.83
CA GLY A 451 -16.81 1.75 32.43
C GLY A 451 -15.34 2.03 32.14
N TYR A 452 -15.08 2.89 31.15
CA TYR A 452 -13.77 3.07 30.54
C TYR A 452 -13.42 4.55 30.35
N GLU A 453 -12.14 4.90 30.44
CA GLU A 453 -11.57 6.09 29.79
C GLU A 453 -10.79 5.65 28.54
N VAL A 454 -11.01 6.34 27.42
CA VAL A 454 -10.28 6.09 26.19
C VAL A 454 -9.60 7.38 25.77
N TYR A 455 -8.29 7.36 25.58
CA TYR A 455 -7.53 8.53 25.14
C TYR A 455 -6.29 8.10 24.36
N GLY A 456 -5.81 8.96 23.48
CA GLY A 456 -4.50 8.82 22.86
C GLY A 456 -3.42 9.47 23.72
N ILE A 457 -2.17 9.08 23.52
CA ILE A 457 -1.01 9.86 23.99
C ILE A 457 -0.40 10.55 22.77
N ASP A 458 -0.31 11.87 22.77
CA ASP A 458 0.30 12.59 21.66
C ASP A 458 1.84 12.48 21.68
N TYR A 459 2.50 13.09 20.69
CA TYR A 459 3.96 13.10 20.58
C TYR A 459 4.68 13.88 21.70
N THR A 460 3.95 14.67 22.49
CA THR A 460 4.49 15.36 23.68
C THR A 460 4.40 14.50 24.93
N GLY A 461 3.68 13.36 24.87
CA GLY A 461 3.37 12.53 26.03
C GLY A 461 2.09 12.96 26.77
N SER A 462 1.31 13.89 26.21
CA SER A 462 0.07 14.39 26.81
C SER A 462 -1.14 13.55 26.39
N LYS A 463 -2.16 13.48 27.25
CA LYS A 463 -3.46 12.87 26.88
C LYS A 463 -4.10 13.68 25.75
N TYR A 464 -4.59 12.99 24.73
CA TYR A 464 -5.18 13.55 23.52
C TYR A 464 -6.50 12.83 23.17
N ASP A 465 -7.48 13.57 22.64
CA ASP A 465 -8.80 13.05 22.22
C ASP A 465 -9.52 12.18 23.28
N TYR A 466 -9.57 12.66 24.53
CA TYR A 466 -10.15 11.92 25.66
C TYR A 466 -11.66 11.71 25.56
N THR A 467 -12.11 10.48 25.81
CA THR A 467 -13.52 10.08 25.89
C THR A 467 -13.76 9.22 27.14
N LYS A 468 -14.69 9.64 28.00
CA LYS A 468 -15.16 8.85 29.14
C LYS A 468 -16.44 8.08 28.77
N LEU A 469 -16.47 6.78 29.08
CA LEU A 469 -17.59 5.89 28.81
C LEU A 469 -18.08 5.32 30.15
N GLU A 470 -19.25 5.75 30.62
CA GLU A 470 -19.84 5.28 31.88
C GLU A 470 -21.22 4.67 31.63
N SER A 471 -21.49 3.53 32.27
CA SER A 471 -22.83 2.95 32.28
C SER A 471 -23.75 3.84 33.12
N SER A 472 -24.84 4.31 32.54
CA SER A 472 -25.89 4.99 33.30
C SER A 472 -26.47 3.99 34.29
N SER A 473 -26.32 4.28 35.59
CA SER A 473 -26.86 3.45 36.67
C SER A 473 -28.36 3.26 36.42
N SER A 474 -28.77 2.01 36.17
CA SER A 474 -30.19 1.62 36.11
C SER A 474 -30.72 1.33 37.50
#